data_AF-A0AAX7URY0-F1
#
_entry.id   AF-A0AAX7URY0-F1
#
_cell.length_a   1.000
_cell.length_b   1.000
_cell.length_c   1.000
_cell.angle_alpha   90.00
_cell.angle_beta   90.00
_cell.angle_gamma   90.00
#
_symmetry.space_group_name_H-M   'P 1'
#
loop_
_entity.id
_entity.type
_entity.pdbx_description
1 polymer ?
#
loop_
_entity_poly.entity_id
_entity_poly.type
_entity_poly.pdbx_seq_one_letter_code
_entity_poly.pdbx_strand_id
1 'polypeptide(L)'
;MKSKEHSRQVRDKVTEKFKAGLGYKKISQALNIPRSTVQAIIQKWKEYGTTVNLPRQGRPPKLTGRTRRALIRNAAKRPMVTLDELQRSTAQVGESVHRTTISRALHKVGLYGRVARRNHSSADSSCFFPIFACFFIFSSKVFACNSDSLSTYSTYLACTVVGLPHSWPSFVLSPHLL
;
A
#
# COMPACT_ATOMS: atom_id res chain seq x y z
N MET A 1 -20.69 35.41 14.49
CA MET A 1 -19.88 35.07 13.29
C MET A 1 -18.45 35.54 13.49
N LYS A 2 -17.45 34.81 12.98
CA LYS A 2 -16.03 35.20 13.12
C LYS A 2 -15.62 36.07 11.93
N SER A 3 -14.99 37.22 12.21
CA SER A 3 -14.49 38.13 11.17
C SER A 3 -13.27 37.56 10.47
N LYS A 4 -13.03 38.04 9.24
CA LYS A 4 -11.86 37.70 8.42
C LYS A 4 -10.58 38.14 9.14
N GLU A 5 -9.53 37.33 9.03
CA GLU A 5 -8.23 37.63 9.64
C GLU A 5 -7.57 38.85 8.98
N HIS A 6 -6.85 39.66 9.77
CA HIS A 6 -6.11 40.81 9.24
C HIS A 6 -4.95 40.39 8.34
N SER A 7 -4.69 41.22 7.32
CA SER A 7 -3.55 41.02 6.42
C SER A 7 -2.22 41.05 7.17
N ARG A 8 -1.19 40.44 6.57
CA ARG A 8 0.16 40.40 7.16
C ARG A 8 0.72 41.81 7.38
N GLN A 9 0.57 42.68 6.38
CA GLN A 9 1.01 44.09 6.42
C GLN A 9 0.43 44.85 7.61
N VAL A 10 -0.84 44.63 7.94
CA VAL A 10 -1.48 45.30 9.08
C VAL A 10 -0.88 44.84 10.40
N ARG A 11 -0.53 43.55 10.54
CA ARG A 11 0.12 43.00 11.73
C ARG A 11 1.56 43.50 11.88
N ASP A 12 2.28 43.62 10.77
CA ASP A 12 3.65 44.16 10.76
C ASP A 12 3.65 45.62 11.23
N LYS A 13 2.72 46.45 10.73
CA LYS A 13 2.52 47.84 11.19
C LYS A 13 2.18 47.93 12.68
N VAL A 14 1.42 46.98 13.24
CA VAL A 14 1.16 46.92 14.69
C VAL A 14 2.46 46.70 15.45
N THR A 15 3.30 45.77 14.99
CA THR A 15 4.59 45.48 15.65
C THR A 15 5.59 46.63 15.53
N GLU A 16 5.64 47.34 14.39
CA GLU A 16 6.48 48.53 14.21
C GLU A 16 6.09 49.65 15.19
N LYS A 17 4.79 49.97 15.28
CA LYS A 17 4.27 50.97 16.21
C LYS A 17 4.51 50.58 17.68
N PHE A 18 4.42 49.29 17.99
CA PHE A 18 4.73 48.81 19.34
C PHE A 18 6.22 48.93 19.68
N LYS A 19 7.12 48.64 18.73
CA LYS A 19 8.57 48.84 18.90
C LYS A 19 8.93 50.32 19.08
N ALA A 20 8.16 51.23 18.48
CA ALA A 20 8.28 52.67 18.70
C ALA A 20 7.76 53.15 20.08
N GLY A 21 7.34 52.26 20.97
CA GLY A 21 6.89 52.59 22.33
C GLY A 21 5.46 53.13 22.41
N LEU A 22 4.65 53.01 21.35
CA LEU A 22 3.27 53.49 21.37
C LEU A 22 2.38 52.55 22.20
N GLY A 23 1.54 53.13 23.05
CA GLY A 23 0.57 52.37 23.85
C GLY A 23 -0.56 51.74 23.02
N TYR A 24 -1.15 50.66 23.53
CA TYR A 24 -2.19 49.87 22.83
C TYR A 24 -3.37 50.69 22.29
N LYS A 25 -3.85 51.68 23.05
CA LYS A 25 -4.98 52.55 22.65
C LYS A 25 -4.64 53.41 21.43
N LYS A 26 -3.43 53.98 21.39
CA LYS A 26 -2.94 54.80 20.27
C LYS A 26 -2.79 53.97 19.00
N ILE A 27 -2.29 52.74 19.11
CA ILE A 27 -2.15 51.81 17.97
C ILE A 27 -3.53 51.41 17.42
N SER A 28 -4.47 51.10 18.31
CA SER A 28 -5.85 50.74 17.97
C SER A 28 -6.54 51.84 17.17
N GLN A 29 -6.46 53.09 17.64
CA GLN A 29 -7.01 54.27 16.95
C GLN A 29 -6.32 54.51 15.60
N ALA A 30 -4.99 54.43 15.54
CA ALA A 30 -4.24 54.72 14.32
C ALA A 30 -4.37 53.66 13.21
N LEU A 31 -4.90 52.46 13.51
CA LEU A 31 -5.11 51.39 12.53
C LEU A 31 -6.58 50.98 12.40
N ASN A 32 -7.49 51.58 13.18
CA ASN A 32 -8.90 51.21 13.27
C ASN A 32 -9.12 49.72 13.57
N ILE A 33 -8.28 49.16 14.46
CA ILE A 33 -8.35 47.76 14.90
C ILE A 33 -8.79 47.75 16.36
N PRO A 34 -9.68 46.84 16.79
CA PRO A 34 -10.05 46.74 18.20
C PRO A 34 -8.84 46.41 19.08
N ARG A 35 -8.80 47.01 20.28
CA ARG A 35 -7.70 46.84 21.26
C ARG A 35 -7.36 45.37 21.53
N SER A 36 -8.37 44.50 21.64
CA SER A 36 -8.20 43.06 21.89
C SER A 36 -7.35 42.37 20.82
N THR A 37 -7.53 42.76 19.56
CA THR A 37 -6.76 42.21 18.44
C THR A 37 -5.33 42.73 18.44
N VAL A 38 -5.11 44.02 18.76
CA VAL A 38 -3.76 44.58 18.94
C VAL A 38 -3.01 43.83 20.05
N GLN A 39 -3.66 43.59 21.18
CA GLN A 39 -3.10 42.82 22.29
C GLN A 39 -2.76 41.39 21.87
N ALA A 40 -3.66 40.70 21.17
CA ALA A 40 -3.42 39.34 20.68
C ALA A 40 -2.26 39.25 19.67
N ILE A 41 -2.06 40.27 18.84
CA ILE A 41 -0.91 40.33 17.91
C ILE A 41 0.40 40.49 18.70
N ILE A 42 0.43 41.42 19.65
CA ILE A 42 1.64 41.68 20.46
C ILE A 42 1.98 40.49 21.34
N GLN A 43 0.99 39.84 21.94
CA GLN A 43 1.20 38.63 22.74
C GLN A 43 1.82 37.50 21.89
N LYS A 44 1.26 37.22 20.71
CA LYS A 44 1.85 36.25 19.77
C LYS A 44 3.27 36.62 19.34
N TRP A 45 3.53 37.91 19.12
CA TRP A 45 4.87 38.38 18.77
C TRP A 45 5.87 38.17 19.92
N LYS A 46 5.45 38.38 21.18
CA LYS A 46 6.30 38.10 22.35
C LYS A 46 6.59 36.61 22.53
N GLU A 47 5.61 35.74 22.27
CA GLU A 47 5.75 34.29 22.43
C GLU A 47 6.57 33.63 21.31
N TYR A 48 6.31 33.98 20.05
CA TYR A 48 6.88 33.28 18.89
C TYR A 48 7.86 34.14 18.06
N GLY A 49 7.95 35.44 18.31
CA GLY A 49 8.76 36.37 17.50
C GLY A 49 8.21 36.65 16.09
N THR A 50 7.13 35.99 15.68
CA THR A 50 6.59 36.07 14.31
C THR A 50 5.27 36.84 14.24
N THR A 51 5.08 37.62 13.17
CA THR A 51 3.81 38.29 12.86
C THR A 51 2.88 37.45 11.98
N VAL A 52 3.41 36.40 11.36
CA VAL A 52 2.65 35.45 10.53
C VAL A 52 1.77 34.58 11.42
N ASN A 53 0.57 34.24 10.93
CA ASN A 53 -0.32 33.36 11.68
C ASN A 53 0.22 31.95 11.50
N LEU A 54 0.48 31.27 12.62
CA LEU A 54 0.90 29.88 12.57
C LEU A 54 -0.23 29.03 11.97
N PRO A 55 0.12 28.00 11.19
CA PRO A 55 -0.87 27.02 10.76
C PRO A 55 -1.51 26.41 12.01
N ARG A 56 -2.82 26.20 11.95
CA ARG A 56 -3.54 25.55 13.04
C ARG A 56 -2.98 24.15 13.21
N GLN A 57 -2.76 23.74 14.47
CA GLN A 57 -2.46 22.36 14.78
C GLN A 57 -3.68 21.53 14.36
N GLY A 58 -3.53 20.83 13.24
CA GLY A 58 -4.60 20.03 12.67
C GLY A 58 -5.01 18.89 13.60
N ARG A 59 -6.03 18.13 13.22
CA ARG A 59 -6.45 16.98 14.01
C ARG A 59 -5.31 15.94 14.10
N PRO A 60 -4.91 15.50 15.31
CA PRO A 60 -3.88 14.48 15.44
C PRO A 60 -4.34 13.16 14.79
N PRO A 61 -3.44 12.44 14.11
CA PRO A 61 -3.77 11.15 13.50
C PRO A 61 -4.06 10.10 14.59
N LYS A 62 -4.96 9.15 14.29
CA LYS A 62 -5.25 8.02 15.19
C LYS A 62 -4.06 7.08 15.39
N LEU A 63 -3.22 6.92 14.37
CA LEU A 63 -2.03 6.07 14.40
C LEU A 63 -0.86 6.82 15.00
N THR A 64 -0.14 6.21 15.94
CA THR A 64 1.11 6.79 16.45
C THR A 64 2.22 6.70 15.41
N GLY A 65 3.24 7.57 15.54
CA GLY A 65 4.39 7.55 14.64
C GLY A 65 5.19 6.24 14.68
N ARG A 66 5.18 5.52 15.81
CA ARG A 66 5.83 4.21 15.95
C ARG A 66 5.04 3.13 15.21
N THR A 67 3.74 3.03 15.47
CA THR A 67 2.87 2.01 14.88
C THR A 67 2.74 2.18 13.38
N ARG A 68 2.62 3.44 12.89
CA ARG A 68 2.65 3.74 11.46
C ARG A 68 3.93 3.24 10.78
N ARG A 69 5.10 3.46 11.40
CA ARG A 69 6.39 2.97 10.85
C ARG A 69 6.49 1.44 10.87
N ALA A 70 5.93 0.79 11.89
CA ALA A 70 5.88 -0.68 11.95
C ALA A 70 4.98 -1.25 10.85
N LEU A 71 3.78 -0.68 10.67
CA LEU A 71 2.85 -1.02 9.59
C LEU A 71 3.51 -0.94 8.21
N ILE A 72 4.17 0.18 7.91
CA ILE A 72 4.84 0.38 6.63
C ILE A 72 5.95 -0.65 6.41
N ARG A 73 6.77 -0.92 7.45
CA ARG A 73 7.81 -1.95 7.37
C ARG A 73 7.25 -3.34 7.14
N ASN A 74 6.15 -3.71 7.80
CA ASN A 74 5.52 -5.00 7.62
C ASN A 74 4.94 -5.17 6.20
N ALA A 75 4.25 -4.15 5.70
CA ALA A 75 3.71 -4.14 4.33
C ALA A 75 4.82 -4.17 3.26
N ALA A 76 5.95 -3.49 3.49
CA ALA A 76 7.09 -3.54 2.58
C ALA A 76 7.80 -4.90 2.57
N LYS A 77 7.93 -5.55 3.73
CA LYS A 77 8.55 -6.88 3.85
C LYS A 77 7.69 -7.99 3.25
N ARG A 78 6.37 -7.89 3.39
CA ARG A 78 5.42 -8.91 2.95
C ARG A 78 4.32 -8.24 2.12
N PRO A 79 4.51 -8.10 0.79
CA PRO A 79 3.60 -7.34 -0.06
C PRO A 79 2.21 -7.98 -0.20
N MET A 80 2.07 -9.28 0.08
CA MET A 80 0.80 -10.02 0.00
C MET A 80 -0.03 -9.96 1.30
N VAL A 81 0.41 -9.21 2.32
CA VAL A 81 -0.33 -9.12 3.59
C VAL A 81 -1.66 -8.38 3.38
N THR A 82 -2.73 -8.96 3.92
CA THR A 82 -4.07 -8.38 3.84
C THR A 82 -4.23 -7.23 4.84
N LEU A 83 -5.14 -6.30 4.55
CA LEU A 83 -5.44 -5.18 5.46
C LEU A 83 -5.96 -5.67 6.82
N ASP A 84 -6.70 -6.78 6.84
CA ASP A 84 -7.27 -7.35 8.07
C ASP A 84 -6.17 -7.91 8.98
N GLU A 85 -5.15 -8.54 8.40
CA GLU A 85 -3.98 -9.01 9.15
C GLU A 85 -3.20 -7.84 9.75
N LEU A 86 -3.01 -6.75 8.98
CA LEU A 86 -2.41 -5.52 9.50
C LEU A 86 -3.24 -4.93 10.64
N GLN A 87 -4.57 -4.95 10.52
CA GLN A 87 -5.48 -4.46 11.56
C GLN A 87 -5.36 -5.28 12.86
N ARG A 88 -5.27 -6.61 12.75
CA ARG A 88 -5.03 -7.49 13.91
C ARG A 88 -3.68 -7.18 14.56
N SER A 89 -2.62 -6.99 13.76
CA SER A 89 -1.29 -6.66 14.28
C SER A 89 -1.27 -5.31 15.01
N THR A 90 -2.04 -4.31 14.56
CA THR A 90 -2.15 -3.02 15.26
C THR A 90 -2.95 -3.13 16.55
N ALA A 91 -4.01 -3.97 16.55
CA ALA A 91 -4.81 -4.21 17.74
C ALA A 91 -4.00 -4.90 18.84
N GLN A 92 -3.09 -5.82 18.49
CA GLN A 92 -2.16 -6.43 19.46
C GLN A 92 -1.23 -5.41 20.14
N VAL A 93 -0.86 -4.34 19.43
CA VAL A 93 -0.04 -3.24 19.97
C VAL A 93 -0.87 -2.27 20.82
N GLY A 94 -2.20 -2.43 20.87
CA GLY A 94 -3.13 -1.59 21.62
C GLY A 94 -3.75 -0.44 20.82
N GLU A 95 -3.51 -0.38 19.51
CA GLU A 95 -4.12 0.63 18.62
C GLU A 95 -5.28 0.01 17.82
N SER A 96 -6.50 0.25 18.25
CA SER A 96 -7.70 -0.14 17.50
C SER A 96 -7.97 0.83 16.35
N VAL A 97 -7.72 0.36 15.12
CA VAL A 97 -7.74 1.18 13.90
C VAL A 97 -8.60 0.51 12.84
N HIS A 98 -9.42 1.29 12.14
CA HIS A 98 -10.26 0.77 11.06
C HIS A 98 -9.46 0.54 9.77
N ARG A 99 -9.83 -0.48 8.99
CA ARG A 99 -9.21 -0.84 7.69
C ARG A 99 -8.92 0.35 6.76
N THR A 100 -9.82 1.33 6.68
CA THR A 100 -9.64 2.51 5.83
C THR A 100 -8.53 3.45 6.31
N THR A 101 -8.27 3.50 7.62
CA THR A 101 -7.17 4.31 8.17
C THR A 101 -5.83 3.68 7.84
N ILE A 102 -5.74 2.35 7.88
CA ILE A 102 -4.55 1.60 7.47
C ILE A 102 -4.30 1.78 5.97
N SER A 103 -5.32 1.58 5.13
CA SER A 103 -5.21 1.81 3.68
C SER A 103 -4.77 3.25 3.34
N ARG A 104 -5.37 4.27 3.98
CA ARG A 104 -4.93 5.67 3.81
C ARG A 104 -3.48 5.88 4.23
N ALA A 105 -3.04 5.24 5.31
CA ALA A 105 -1.65 5.34 5.76
C ALA A 105 -0.68 4.72 4.74
N LEU A 106 -1.03 3.58 4.13
CA LEU A 106 -0.23 2.91 3.10
C LEU A 106 -0.21 3.70 1.77
N HIS A 107 -1.36 4.23 1.35
CA HIS A 107 -1.46 5.05 0.13
C HIS A 107 -0.62 6.32 0.20
N LYS A 108 -0.46 6.93 1.39
CA LYS A 108 0.43 8.08 1.59
C LYS A 108 1.90 7.77 1.27
N VAL A 109 2.30 6.50 1.33
CA VAL A 109 3.65 6.04 1.05
C VAL A 109 3.75 5.38 -0.33
N GLY A 110 2.67 5.39 -1.11
CA GLY A 110 2.63 4.80 -2.44
C GLY A 110 2.50 3.27 -2.48
N LEU A 111 2.19 2.62 -1.34
CA LEU A 111 1.91 1.18 -1.31
C LEU A 111 0.44 0.93 -1.62
N TYR A 112 0.19 0.25 -2.75
CA TYR A 112 -1.15 -0.07 -3.23
C TYR A 112 -1.31 -1.58 -3.37
N GLY A 113 -2.48 -2.10 -3.03
CA GLY A 113 -2.87 -3.44 -3.44
C GLY A 113 -3.15 -3.43 -4.93
N ARG A 114 -2.24 -3.95 -5.74
CA ARG A 114 -2.42 -4.15 -7.18
C ARG A 114 -2.48 -5.65 -7.48
N VAL A 115 -3.42 -6.04 -8.31
CA VAL A 115 -3.51 -7.39 -8.86
C VAL A 115 -3.03 -7.33 -10.30
N ALA A 116 -2.16 -8.25 -10.71
CA ALA A 116 -1.74 -8.35 -12.09
C ALA A 116 -2.96 -8.54 -12.98
N ARG A 117 -3.07 -7.76 -14.07
CA ARG A 117 -4.13 -7.95 -15.05
C ARG A 117 -3.96 -9.34 -15.67
N ARG A 118 -5.01 -10.16 -15.68
CA ARG A 118 -5.02 -11.41 -16.44
C ARG A 118 -4.96 -11.05 -17.92
N ASN A 119 -3.87 -11.43 -18.59
CA ASN A 119 -3.76 -11.31 -20.04
C ASN A 119 -4.57 -12.44 -20.67
N HIS A 120 -5.67 -12.09 -21.32
CA HIS A 120 -6.36 -13.00 -22.22
C HIS A 120 -5.62 -12.95 -23.56
N SER A 121 -4.65 -13.86 -23.73
CA SER A 121 -4.12 -14.17 -25.06
C SER A 121 -5.27 -14.74 -25.89
N SER A 122 -5.67 -14.03 -26.95
CA SER A 122 -6.47 -14.61 -28.02
C SER A 122 -5.67 -15.79 -28.56
N ALA A 123 -6.18 -17.00 -28.35
CA ALA A 123 -5.73 -18.14 -29.12
C ALA A 123 -6.19 -17.90 -30.55
N ASP A 124 -5.32 -17.34 -31.37
CA ASP A 124 -5.53 -17.22 -32.80
C ASP A 124 -5.56 -18.64 -33.39
N SER A 125 -6.76 -19.13 -33.64
CA SER A 125 -7.15 -19.89 -34.82
C SER A 125 -6.09 -20.86 -35.39
N SER A 126 -5.87 -21.99 -34.72
CA SER A 126 -5.32 -23.20 -35.35
C SER A 126 -5.96 -24.47 -34.80
N CYS A 127 -7.29 -24.54 -34.89
CA CYS A 127 -8.05 -25.78 -34.77
C CYS A 127 -8.97 -25.92 -35.99
N PHE A 128 -8.36 -25.90 -37.18
CA PHE A 128 -8.95 -26.48 -38.37
C PHE A 128 -8.68 -27.99 -38.30
N PHE A 129 -9.56 -28.72 -37.61
CA PHE A 129 -9.59 -30.18 -37.66
C PHE A 129 -10.35 -30.56 -38.95
N PRO A 130 -9.70 -31.09 -40.00
CA PRO A 130 -10.46 -31.68 -41.09
C PRO A 130 -11.03 -33.02 -40.61
N ILE A 131 -12.36 -33.07 -40.58
CA ILE A 131 -13.19 -34.25 -40.46
C ILE A 131 -12.94 -35.12 -41.71
N PHE A 132 -11.90 -35.94 -41.76
CA PHE A 132 -11.77 -36.97 -42.82
C PHE A 132 -10.78 -38.08 -42.41
N ALA A 133 -11.22 -38.93 -41.46
CA ALA A 133 -10.76 -40.32 -41.35
C ALA A 133 -11.73 -41.12 -40.47
N CYS A 134 -13.03 -41.01 -40.78
CA CYS A 134 -14.02 -41.98 -40.33
C CYS A 134 -14.43 -42.80 -41.55
N PHE A 135 -13.58 -43.75 -41.94
CA PHE A 135 -13.98 -44.81 -42.86
C PHE A 135 -13.26 -46.09 -42.45
N PHE A 136 -14.04 -47.01 -41.85
CA PHE A 136 -13.95 -48.47 -41.89
C PHE A 136 -12.55 -49.08 -41.64
N ILE A 137 -12.36 -49.94 -40.63
CA ILE A 137 -12.83 -51.33 -40.71
C ILE A 137 -13.34 -51.84 -39.35
N PHE A 138 -14.55 -52.36 -39.46
CA PHE A 138 -15.28 -53.26 -38.57
C PHE A 138 -14.54 -54.60 -38.43
N SER A 139 -14.30 -55.08 -37.20
CA SER A 139 -14.67 -56.46 -36.84
C SER A 139 -14.38 -56.81 -35.37
N SER A 140 -15.48 -56.97 -34.64
CA SER A 140 -15.80 -58.18 -33.88
C SER A 140 -14.86 -58.63 -32.75
N LYS A 141 -15.21 -58.30 -31.50
CA LYS A 141 -15.54 -59.35 -30.52
C LYS A 141 -16.44 -58.80 -29.41
N VAL A 142 -17.68 -59.25 -29.43
CA VAL A 142 -18.58 -59.31 -28.28
C VAL A 142 -18.08 -60.42 -27.37
N PHE A 143 -17.81 -60.12 -26.10
CA PHE A 143 -17.99 -61.08 -25.03
C PHE A 143 -18.45 -60.34 -23.78
N ALA A 144 -19.69 -60.59 -23.39
CA ALA A 144 -20.25 -60.22 -22.11
C ALA A 144 -19.72 -61.21 -21.05
N CYS A 145 -19.40 -60.73 -19.85
CA CYS A 145 -19.94 -61.35 -18.64
C CYS A 145 -19.82 -60.38 -17.46
N ASN A 146 -20.95 -60.27 -16.76
CA ASN A 146 -21.17 -59.61 -15.50
C ASN A 146 -20.53 -60.45 -14.36
N SER A 147 -20.25 -59.80 -13.23
CA SER A 147 -20.27 -60.32 -11.84
C SER A 147 -19.05 -59.98 -10.99
N ASP A 148 -19.36 -59.19 -9.94
CA ASP A 148 -19.04 -59.47 -8.54
C ASP A 148 -17.59 -59.38 -8.05
N SER A 149 -17.30 -58.20 -7.49
CA SER A 149 -16.84 -57.93 -6.12
C SER A 149 -15.97 -58.94 -5.33
N LEU A 150 -15.09 -58.32 -4.52
CA LEU A 150 -14.32 -58.81 -3.37
C LEU A 150 -12.91 -59.34 -3.71
N SER A 151 -11.88 -58.52 -3.47
CA SER A 151 -11.11 -58.48 -2.21
C SER A 151 -10.21 -59.70 -2.05
N THR A 152 -8.89 -59.51 -2.18
CA THR A 152 -7.89 -59.72 -1.12
C THR A 152 -6.46 -59.56 -1.69
N TYR A 153 -5.62 -58.87 -0.91
CA TYR A 153 -4.19 -59.14 -0.63
C TYR A 153 -3.34 -59.72 -1.79
N SER A 154 -2.34 -59.03 -2.32
CA SER A 154 -1.05 -58.72 -1.67
C SER A 154 0.07 -59.37 -2.50
N THR A 155 1.18 -58.65 -2.61
CA THR A 155 2.55 -59.10 -2.91
C THR A 155 2.99 -59.41 -4.35
N TYR A 156 4.21 -58.91 -4.60
CA TYR A 156 5.21 -59.27 -5.61
C TYR A 156 5.15 -58.55 -6.96
N LEU A 157 6.03 -57.56 -7.11
CA LEU A 157 6.79 -57.40 -8.35
C LEU A 157 8.24 -57.01 -8.02
N ALA A 158 9.08 -58.02 -8.18
CA ALA A 158 10.52 -57.93 -8.20
C ALA A 158 11.03 -57.76 -9.64
N CYS A 159 12.29 -57.32 -9.74
CA CYS A 159 13.21 -57.46 -10.88
C CYS A 159 13.03 -56.50 -12.07
N THR A 160 14.05 -55.96 -12.75
CA THR A 160 15.53 -55.90 -12.63
C THR A 160 16.05 -55.02 -13.78
N VAL A 161 17.06 -54.18 -13.49
CA VAL A 161 18.31 -53.90 -14.27
C VAL A 161 18.28 -53.13 -15.61
N VAL A 162 19.41 -52.45 -15.85
CA VAL A 162 19.96 -51.74 -17.03
C VAL A 162 19.71 -50.22 -17.01
N GLY A 163 20.68 -49.30 -17.05
CA GLY A 163 22.14 -49.29 -17.18
C GLY A 163 22.57 -47.85 -17.56
N LEU A 164 23.64 -47.33 -16.94
CA LEU A 164 24.29 -46.00 -17.15
C LEU A 164 24.74 -45.75 -18.64
N PRO A 165 25.15 -44.53 -19.10
CA PRO A 165 26.01 -43.57 -18.37
C PRO A 165 25.89 -42.05 -18.64
N HIS A 166 26.54 -41.33 -17.71
CA HIS A 166 27.24 -40.04 -17.79
C HIS A 166 27.41 -39.34 -19.15
N SER A 167 27.01 -38.07 -19.21
CA SER A 167 27.91 -36.97 -19.63
C SER A 167 27.33 -35.61 -19.21
N TRP A 168 28.08 -34.90 -18.39
CA TRP A 168 27.90 -33.47 -18.12
C TRP A 168 28.75 -32.68 -19.12
N PRO A 169 28.27 -31.58 -19.71
CA PRO A 169 29.13 -30.54 -20.21
C PRO A 169 29.15 -29.38 -19.21
N SER A 170 30.29 -29.25 -18.53
CA SER A 170 30.80 -27.99 -18.02
C SER A 170 30.92 -26.99 -19.18
N PHE A 171 30.25 -25.85 -19.11
CA PHE A 171 30.64 -24.68 -19.91
C PHE A 171 31.02 -23.53 -18.98
N VAL A 172 32.32 -23.30 -18.98
CA VAL A 172 33.07 -22.27 -18.27
C VAL A 172 32.86 -20.92 -18.97
N LEU A 173 32.94 -19.88 -18.13
CA LEU A 173 32.94 -18.45 -18.35
C LEU A 173 33.48 -17.97 -19.72
N SER A 174 32.75 -17.03 -20.33
CA SER A 174 33.31 -16.01 -21.22
C SER A 174 33.72 -14.77 -20.42
N PRO A 175 34.96 -14.28 -20.54
CA PRO A 175 35.35 -12.97 -20.04
C PRO A 175 35.30 -11.90 -21.15
N HIS A 176 35.16 -10.67 -20.65
CA HIS A 176 35.07 -9.38 -21.31
C HIS A 176 36.07 -9.12 -22.45
N LEU A 177 35.55 -8.45 -23.48
CA LEU A 177 36.28 -7.62 -24.44
C LEU A 177 36.97 -6.45 -23.73
N LEU A 178 38.29 -6.39 -23.87
CA LEU A 178 39.12 -5.20 -24.07
C LEU A 178 40.36 -5.63 -24.86
#